data_AF-A0A7X7FSA1-F1
#
_entry.id   AF-A0A7X7FSA1-F1
#
_cell.length_a   1.000
_cell.length_b   1.000
_cell.length_c   1.000
_cell.angle_alpha   90.00
_cell.angle_beta   90.00
_cell.angle_gamma   90.00
#
_symmetry.space_group_name_H-M   'P 1'
#
loop_
_entity.id
_entity.type
_entity.pdbx_description
1 polymer ?
#
loop_
_entity_poly.entity_id
_entity_poly.type
_entity_poly.pdbx_seq_one_letter_code
_entity_poly.pdbx_strand_id
1 'polypeptide(L)'
;RQGILADITCDSDGKIDRFIDLRDVKDALELHAVNGDDYILGVFLTGAYQETLGDMHNLFGDTNVVHIRLAPEGGYVIEQLVKGDTIKEVLQFMQYSTNDLSNRMRTTVEAAVRSGTISFEEAGHFLEKYERGLQGYTYLERRVPKPAATDHV
;
A
#
# COMPACT_ATOMS: atom_id res chain seq x y z
N ARG A 1 -22.81 -6.98 10.70
CA ARG A 1 -22.76 -7.54 9.33
C ARG A 1 -21.83 -8.75 9.37
N GLN A 2 -21.95 -9.71 8.44
CA GLN A 2 -20.99 -10.81 8.31
C GLN A 2 -20.17 -10.60 7.04
N GLY A 3 -18.87 -10.91 7.08
CA GLY A 3 -17.98 -10.73 5.94
C GLY A 3 -16.79 -11.70 5.95
N ILE A 4 -16.27 -11.94 4.75
CA ILE A 4 -14.99 -12.61 4.50
C ILE A 4 -13.97 -11.52 4.21
N LEU A 5 -12.74 -11.70 4.67
CA LEU A 5 -11.66 -10.75 4.39
C LEU A 5 -10.88 -11.26 3.18
N ALA A 6 -10.73 -10.42 2.16
CA ALA A 6 -9.83 -10.66 1.04
C ALA A 6 -8.78 -9.55 1.05
N ASP A 7 -7.55 -9.90 0.68
CA ASP A 7 -6.50 -8.92 0.51
C ASP A 7 -6.64 -8.18 -0.83
N ILE A 8 -5.64 -7.34 -1.14
CA ILE A 8 -5.61 -6.50 -2.34
C ILE A 8 -4.83 -7.14 -3.50
N THR A 9 -4.46 -8.41 -3.37
CA THR A 9 -3.77 -9.13 -4.43
C THR A 9 -4.74 -9.49 -5.56
N CYS A 10 -4.20 -9.73 -6.75
CA CYS A 10 -4.98 -10.17 -7.90
C CYS A 10 -5.34 -11.67 -7.85
N ASP A 11 -4.87 -12.40 -6.83
CA ASP A 11 -5.12 -13.83 -6.68
C ASP A 11 -6.38 -14.07 -5.82
N SER A 12 -7.19 -15.06 -6.21
CA SER A 12 -8.36 -15.46 -5.45
C SER A 12 -8.04 -16.19 -4.14
N ASP A 13 -6.81 -16.68 -4.01
CA ASP A 13 -6.35 -17.39 -2.80
C ASP A 13 -6.06 -16.43 -1.63
N GLY A 14 -5.88 -15.13 -1.89
CA GLY A 14 -5.63 -14.07 -0.91
C GLY A 14 -6.85 -13.74 -0.05
N LYS A 15 -7.36 -14.71 0.74
CA LYS A 15 -8.53 -14.52 1.61
C LYS A 15 -8.43 -15.28 2.93
N ILE A 16 -9.18 -14.77 3.91
CA ILE A 16 -9.46 -15.42 5.18
C ILE A 16 -10.96 -15.67 5.24
N ASP A 17 -11.35 -16.93 5.14
CA ASP A 17 -12.74 -17.40 5.21
C ASP A 17 -13.01 -18.32 6.41
N ARG A 18 -12.06 -18.37 7.35
CA ARG A 18 -12.17 -19.11 8.62
C ARG A 18 -11.76 -18.22 9.79
N PHE A 19 -12.62 -18.12 10.78
CA PHE A 19 -12.48 -17.22 11.92
C PHE A 19 -12.68 -17.95 13.26
N ILE A 20 -12.06 -17.42 14.31
CA ILE A 20 -12.15 -17.99 15.67
C ILE A 20 -13.57 -17.89 16.24
N ASP A 21 -14.02 -18.94 16.90
CA ASP A 21 -15.21 -18.93 17.77
C ASP A 21 -14.96 -19.74 19.05
N LEU A 22 -15.84 -19.57 20.04
CA LEU A 22 -15.67 -20.17 21.38
C LEU A 22 -15.75 -21.69 21.38
N ARG A 23 -16.39 -22.28 20.37
CA ARG A 23 -16.67 -23.73 20.30
C ARG A 23 -16.21 -24.37 19.00
N ASP A 24 -16.11 -23.61 17.91
CA ASP A 24 -15.77 -24.11 16.59
C ASP A 24 -15.11 -23.00 15.74
N VAL A 25 -15.02 -23.17 14.43
CA VAL A 25 -14.58 -22.16 13.46
C VAL A 25 -15.80 -21.54 12.75
N LYS A 26 -15.81 -20.22 12.60
CA LYS A 26 -16.82 -19.48 11.81
C LYS A 26 -16.36 -19.30 10.37
N ASP A 27 -17.30 -19.39 9.42
CA ASP A 27 -17.03 -19.12 7.99
C ASP A 27 -17.11 -17.62 7.64
N ALA A 28 -17.44 -16.76 8.61
CA ALA A 28 -17.53 -15.32 8.42
C ALA A 28 -17.25 -14.54 9.71
N LEU A 29 -16.66 -13.36 9.55
CA LEU A 29 -16.37 -12.41 10.63
C LEU A 29 -17.54 -11.47 10.86
N GLU A 30 -17.92 -11.29 12.12
CA GLU A 30 -18.88 -10.26 12.53
C GLU A 30 -18.19 -8.88 12.50
N LEU A 31 -18.73 -7.98 11.68
CA LEU A 31 -18.18 -6.65 11.42
C LEU A 31 -19.21 -5.56 11.70
N HIS A 32 -18.72 -4.41 12.15
CA HIS A 32 -19.49 -3.19 12.24
C HIS A 32 -19.92 -2.72 10.83
N ALA A 33 -20.91 -1.84 10.76
CA ALA A 33 -21.23 -1.18 9.50
C ALA A 33 -20.12 -0.20 9.13
N VAL A 34 -19.67 -0.22 7.88
CA VAL A 34 -18.75 0.80 7.35
C VAL A 34 -19.49 2.13 7.34
N ASN A 35 -18.90 3.15 7.96
CA ASN A 35 -19.51 4.46 8.19
C ASN A 35 -18.77 5.60 7.47
N GLY A 36 -17.79 5.28 6.61
CA GLY A 36 -17.00 6.26 5.88
C GLY A 36 -15.77 6.76 6.62
N ASP A 37 -15.58 6.41 7.90
CA ASP A 37 -14.33 6.67 8.62
C ASP A 37 -13.26 5.63 8.26
N ASP A 38 -12.09 5.73 8.88
CA ASP A 38 -11.07 4.69 8.76
C ASP A 38 -11.52 3.41 9.49
N TYR A 39 -11.48 2.30 8.76
CA TYR A 39 -11.92 1.00 9.25
C TYR A 39 -10.71 0.09 9.46
N ILE A 40 -10.14 0.14 10.66
CA ILE A 40 -8.89 -0.55 11.00
C ILE A 40 -9.20 -1.98 11.46
N LEU A 41 -8.51 -2.95 10.84
CA LEU A 41 -8.54 -4.36 11.22
C LEU A 41 -7.22 -4.76 11.85
N GLY A 42 -7.29 -5.61 12.88
CA GLY A 42 -6.13 -6.20 13.53
C GLY A 42 -6.10 -7.70 13.29
N VAL A 43 -4.93 -8.22 12.91
CA VAL A 43 -4.65 -9.66 12.86
C VAL A 43 -3.65 -9.96 13.97
N PHE A 44 -3.98 -10.94 14.80
CA PHE A 44 -3.22 -11.27 16.01
C PHE A 44 -2.58 -12.65 15.88
N LEU A 45 -1.61 -12.93 16.75
CA LEU A 45 -0.86 -14.21 16.79
C LEU A 45 -0.01 -14.45 15.53
N THR A 46 0.47 -13.38 14.89
CA THR A 46 1.34 -13.40 13.70
C THR A 46 2.84 -13.27 14.03
N GLY A 47 3.21 -13.37 15.31
CA GLY A 47 4.58 -13.10 15.78
C GLY A 47 5.58 -14.23 15.55
N ALA A 48 5.20 -15.34 14.91
CA ALA A 48 6.08 -16.51 14.76
C ALA A 48 5.97 -17.08 13.35
N TYR A 49 7.08 -17.10 12.61
CA TYR A 49 7.20 -17.53 11.20
C TYR A 49 6.68 -16.54 10.14
N GLN A 50 5.62 -15.77 10.39
CA GLN A 50 4.96 -15.00 9.32
C GLN A 50 5.86 -13.93 8.70
N GLU A 51 6.70 -13.27 9.50
CA GLU A 51 7.62 -12.24 9.01
C GLU A 51 8.68 -12.81 8.05
N THR A 52 9.27 -13.96 8.38
CA THR A 52 10.37 -14.54 7.58
C THR A 52 9.89 -15.37 6.39
N LEU A 53 8.65 -15.87 6.41
CA LEU A 53 8.08 -16.68 5.34
C LEU A 53 7.28 -15.87 4.31
N GLY A 54 7.17 -14.55 4.49
CA GLY A 54 6.53 -13.66 3.52
C GLY A 54 7.23 -13.70 2.16
N ASP A 55 6.46 -13.46 1.10
CA ASP A 55 6.95 -13.30 -0.27
C ASP A 55 6.30 -12.05 -0.91
N MET A 56 6.88 -11.55 -1.99
CA MET A 56 6.47 -10.33 -2.69
C MET A 56 5.44 -10.61 -3.79
N HIS A 57 4.32 -11.24 -3.44
CA HIS A 57 3.25 -11.50 -4.39
C HIS A 57 2.67 -10.18 -4.92
N ASN A 58 2.56 -10.05 -6.25
CA ASN A 58 2.25 -8.78 -6.95
C ASN A 58 3.18 -7.60 -6.60
N LEU A 59 4.42 -7.87 -6.18
CA LEU A 59 5.42 -6.85 -5.80
C LEU A 59 5.00 -6.00 -4.59
N PHE A 60 4.09 -6.48 -3.77
CA PHE A 60 3.88 -5.92 -2.44
C PHE A 60 5.05 -6.31 -1.55
N GLY A 61 5.83 -5.32 -1.12
CA GLY A 61 6.99 -5.54 -0.27
C GLY A 61 6.63 -5.57 1.20
N ASP A 62 7.67 -5.50 2.03
CA ASP A 62 7.53 -5.56 3.48
C ASP A 62 6.67 -4.42 4.03
N THR A 63 5.95 -4.71 5.10
CA THR A 63 5.12 -3.70 5.78
C THR A 63 5.92 -2.83 6.74
N ASN A 64 5.43 -1.63 7.06
CA ASN A 64 6.00 -0.86 8.17
C ASN A 64 5.91 -1.64 9.49
N VAL A 65 7.02 -1.73 10.23
CA VAL A 65 7.09 -2.38 11.55
C VAL A 65 7.40 -1.33 12.62
N VAL A 66 6.62 -1.35 13.71
CA VAL A 66 6.78 -0.42 14.84
C VAL A 66 6.98 -1.22 16.11
N HIS A 67 8.07 -0.94 16.83
CA HIS A 67 8.30 -1.50 18.16
C HIS A 67 7.77 -0.54 19.21
N ILE A 68 6.79 -1.02 19.99
CA ILE A 68 6.10 -0.23 21.02
C ILE A 68 6.43 -0.80 22.39
N ARG A 69 6.89 0.06 23.31
CA ARG A 69 7.06 -0.28 24.73
C ARG A 69 6.09 0.49 25.60
N LEU A 70 5.50 -0.18 26.59
CA LEU A 70 4.66 0.47 27.59
C LEU A 70 5.52 1.28 28.57
N ALA A 71 5.09 2.50 28.88
CA ALA A 71 5.78 3.35 29.83
C ALA A 71 5.37 3.01 31.28
N PRO A 72 6.29 3.09 32.27
CA PRO A 72 6.00 2.77 33.66
C PRO A 72 4.85 3.60 34.27
N GLU A 73 4.73 4.85 33.85
CA GLU A 73 3.74 5.83 34.33
C GLU A 73 2.38 5.73 33.60
N GLY A 74 2.22 4.74 32.70
CA GLY A 74 1.12 4.65 31.74
C GLY A 74 1.46 5.29 30.39
N GLY A 75 0.75 4.88 29.35
CA GLY A 75 1.03 5.27 27.95
C GLY A 75 2.05 4.35 27.27
N TYR A 76 2.54 4.77 26.10
CA TYR A 76 3.47 3.99 25.28
C TYR A 76 4.53 4.87 24.62
N VAL A 77 5.65 4.24 24.26
CA VAL A 77 6.76 4.85 23.52
C VAL A 77 7.00 4.03 22.26
N ILE A 78 7.20 4.71 21.12
CA ILE A 78 7.68 4.11 19.89
C ILE A 78 9.21 4.06 19.99
N GLU A 79 9.76 2.86 20.13
CA GLU A 79 11.21 2.67 20.27
C GLU A 79 11.91 2.61 18.90
N GLN A 80 11.25 1.98 17.94
CA GLN A 80 11.80 1.79 16.61
C GLN A 80 10.69 1.82 15.56
N LEU A 81 11.00 2.42 14.43
CA LEU A 81 10.22 2.37 13.20
C LEU A 81 11.11 1.82 12.09
N VAL A 82 10.72 0.68 11.54
CA VAL A 82 11.28 0.14 10.30
C VAL A 82 10.27 0.45 9.20
N LYS A 83 10.71 1.18 8.19
CA LYS A 83 9.87 1.50 7.03
C LYS A 83 9.74 0.25 6.16
N GLY A 84 8.54 0.00 5.68
CA GLY A 84 8.30 -1.01 4.65
C GLY A 84 8.80 -0.54 3.28
N ASP A 85 8.74 -1.44 2.31
CA ASP A 85 9.42 -1.24 1.03
C ASP A 85 8.70 -0.25 0.11
N THR A 86 9.52 0.52 -0.58
CA THR A 86 9.11 1.36 -1.71
C THR A 86 9.06 0.55 -3.01
N ILE A 87 8.31 1.06 -4.00
CA ILE A 87 8.27 0.47 -5.35
C ILE A 87 9.68 0.38 -5.95
N LYS A 88 10.53 1.38 -5.69
CA LYS A 88 11.93 1.41 -6.11
C LYS A 88 12.72 0.22 -5.55
N GLU A 89 12.62 -0.05 -4.25
CA GLU A 89 13.35 -1.13 -3.58
C GLU A 89 12.93 -2.50 -4.12
N VAL A 90 11.62 -2.74 -4.27
CA VAL A 90 11.11 -4.00 -4.84
C VAL A 90 11.55 -4.18 -6.30
N LEU A 91 11.52 -3.13 -7.13
CA LEU A 91 12.02 -3.21 -8.50
C LEU A 91 13.53 -3.51 -8.55
N GLN A 92 14.31 -2.93 -7.65
CA GLN A 92 15.75 -3.21 -7.54
C GLN A 92 16.01 -4.65 -7.09
N PHE A 93 15.21 -5.17 -6.15
CA PHE A 93 15.26 -6.58 -5.76
C PHE A 93 15.04 -7.50 -6.98
N MET A 94 14.06 -7.16 -7.83
CA MET A 94 13.79 -7.82 -9.12
C MET A 94 14.82 -7.53 -10.22
N GLN A 95 15.98 -6.96 -9.87
CA GLN A 95 17.11 -6.65 -10.77
C GLN A 95 16.79 -5.61 -11.85
N TYR A 96 15.79 -4.75 -11.64
CA TYR A 96 15.57 -3.59 -12.48
C TYR A 96 16.42 -2.40 -12.02
N SER A 97 17.07 -1.75 -12.97
CA SER A 97 17.70 -0.45 -12.76
C SER A 97 16.64 0.64 -12.82
N THR A 98 16.26 1.18 -11.66
CA THR A 98 15.28 2.27 -11.57
C THR A 98 15.77 3.54 -12.27
N ASN A 99 17.09 3.76 -12.33
CA ASN A 99 17.69 4.86 -13.09
C ASN A 99 17.45 4.69 -14.60
N ASP A 100 17.61 3.47 -15.13
CA ASP A 100 17.36 3.19 -16.54
C ASP A 100 15.86 3.30 -16.87
N LEU A 101 14.99 2.86 -15.96
CA LEU A 101 13.54 3.04 -16.09
C LEU A 101 13.17 4.54 -16.16
N SER A 102 13.70 5.36 -15.25
CA SER A 102 13.50 6.82 -15.25
C SER A 102 14.04 7.48 -16.53
N ASN A 103 15.21 7.07 -17.01
CA ASN A 103 15.78 7.59 -18.25
C ASN A 103 14.91 7.24 -19.46
N ARG A 104 14.42 6.00 -19.56
CA ARG A 104 13.50 5.58 -20.62
C ARG A 104 12.17 6.33 -20.56
N MET A 105 11.65 6.57 -19.36
CA MET A 105 10.44 7.38 -19.17
C MET A 105 10.65 8.81 -19.67
N ARG A 106 11.79 9.43 -19.33
CA ARG A 106 12.18 10.77 -19.81
C ARG A 106 12.25 10.84 -21.33
N THR A 107 12.94 9.90 -21.98
CA THR A 107 13.01 9.84 -23.45
C THR A 107 11.62 9.71 -24.09
N THR A 108 10.74 8.92 -23.46
CA THR A 108 9.35 8.73 -23.93
C THR A 108 8.54 10.03 -23.82
N VAL A 109 8.64 10.72 -22.69
CA VAL A 109 7.98 12.02 -22.45
C VAL A 109 8.48 13.08 -23.43
N GLU A 110 9.79 13.18 -23.65
CA GLU A 110 10.37 14.12 -24.61
C GLU A 110 9.88 13.86 -26.04
N ALA A 111 9.73 12.60 -26.44
CA ALA A 111 9.17 12.26 -27.74
C ALA A 111 7.71 12.72 -27.87
N ALA A 112 6.90 12.53 -26.82
CA ALA A 112 5.51 12.97 -26.78
C ALA A 112 5.36 14.50 -26.84
N VAL A 113 6.28 15.24 -26.22
CA VAL A 113 6.34 16.71 -26.35
C VAL A 113 6.67 17.11 -27.79
N ARG A 114 7.68 16.48 -28.41
CA ARG A 114 8.06 16.78 -29.81
C ARG A 114 6.96 16.48 -30.82
N SER A 115 6.13 15.46 -30.58
CA SER A 115 4.98 15.15 -31.43
C SER A 115 3.74 16.00 -31.15
N GLY A 116 3.80 16.90 -30.16
CA GLY A 116 2.66 17.74 -29.76
C GLY A 116 1.55 16.98 -29.02
N THR A 117 1.83 15.77 -28.51
CA THR A 117 0.84 14.95 -27.79
C THR A 117 0.58 15.50 -26.37
N ILE A 118 1.61 16.07 -25.75
CA ILE A 118 1.55 16.71 -24.44
C ILE A 118 2.35 18.01 -24.45
N SER A 119 1.99 18.94 -23.58
CA SER A 119 2.73 20.18 -23.33
C SER A 119 3.99 19.96 -22.47
N PHE A 120 4.88 20.95 -22.45
CA PHE A 120 6.04 20.96 -21.55
C PHE A 120 5.65 20.93 -20.07
N GLU A 121 4.55 21.58 -19.71
CA GLU A 121 4.04 21.60 -18.34
C GLU A 121 3.54 20.21 -17.92
N GLU A 122 2.74 19.55 -18.76
CA GLU A 122 2.27 18.18 -18.54
C GLU A 122 3.44 17.19 -18.46
N ALA A 123 4.47 17.37 -19.28
CA ALA A 123 5.69 16.57 -19.23
C ALA A 123 6.40 16.66 -17.88
N GLY A 124 6.54 17.87 -17.32
CA GLY A 124 7.11 18.08 -15.99
C GLY A 124 6.30 17.35 -14.91
N HIS A 125 4.99 17.53 -14.92
CA HIS A 125 4.08 16.84 -13.98
C HIS A 125 4.13 15.31 -14.11
N PHE A 126 4.24 14.79 -15.34
CA PHE A 126 4.29 13.35 -15.56
C PHE A 126 5.56 12.74 -14.97
N LEU A 127 6.72 13.37 -15.22
CA LEU A 127 8.01 12.90 -14.69
C LEU A 127 8.06 12.99 -13.16
N GLU A 128 7.58 14.09 -12.59
CA GLU A 128 7.49 14.23 -11.12
C GLU A 128 6.61 13.13 -10.53
N LYS A 129 5.45 12.86 -11.13
CA LYS A 129 4.53 11.82 -10.66
C LYS A 129 5.15 10.43 -10.78
N TYR A 130 5.89 10.15 -11.85
CA TYR A 130 6.59 8.89 -12.04
C TYR A 130 7.66 8.67 -10.97
N GLU A 131 8.53 9.66 -10.74
CA GLU A 131 9.57 9.61 -9.72
C GLU A 131 9.00 9.46 -8.30
N ARG A 132 7.94 10.22 -7.99
CA ARG A 132 7.21 10.08 -6.73
C ARG A 132 6.58 8.70 -6.58
N GLY A 133 6.07 8.13 -7.66
CA GLY A 133 5.55 6.76 -7.69
C GLY A 133 6.62 5.74 -7.31
N LEU A 134 7.82 5.83 -7.88
CA LEU A 134 8.93 4.94 -7.52
C LEU A 134 9.30 5.04 -6.04
N GLN A 135 9.27 6.24 -5.46
CA GLN A 135 9.54 6.46 -4.03
C GLN A 135 8.35 6.10 -3.12
N GLY A 136 7.19 5.80 -3.69
CA GLY A 136 5.98 5.47 -2.96
C GLY A 136 6.07 4.10 -2.30
N TYR A 137 5.33 3.96 -1.21
CA TYR A 137 5.12 2.67 -0.55
C TYR A 137 4.37 1.72 -1.48
N THR A 138 4.66 0.42 -1.39
CA THR A 138 4.09 -0.58 -2.32
C THR A 138 2.57 -0.79 -2.15
N TYR A 139 2.01 -0.44 -1.01
CA TYR A 139 0.58 -0.60 -0.71
C TYR A 139 -0.27 0.58 -1.19
N LEU A 140 -1.58 0.36 -1.26
CA LEU A 140 -2.53 1.32 -1.82
C LEU A 140 -2.85 2.47 -0.87
N GLU A 141 -3.07 3.65 -1.44
CA GLU A 141 -3.62 4.81 -0.72
C GLU A 141 -5.14 4.86 -0.83
N ARG A 142 -5.80 5.27 0.25
CA ARG A 142 -7.25 5.48 0.27
C ARG A 142 -7.61 6.57 -0.74
N ARG A 143 -8.48 6.25 -1.70
CA ARG A 143 -9.10 7.27 -2.55
C ARG A 143 -10.11 8.07 -1.73
N VAL A 144 -9.72 9.26 -1.31
CA VAL A 144 -10.69 10.27 -0.85
C VAL A 144 -11.29 10.91 -2.09
N PRO A 145 -12.61 10.83 -2.32
CA PRO A 145 -13.24 11.53 -3.44
C PRO A 145 -12.89 13.01 -3.36
N LYS A 146 -12.43 13.59 -4.48
CA LYS A 146 -12.24 15.04 -4.57
C LYS A 146 -13.58 15.70 -4.24
N PRO A 147 -13.66 16.67 -3.30
CA PRO A 147 -14.90 17.38 -3.06
C PRO A 147 -15.41 17.92 -4.40
N ALA A 148 -16.69 17.71 -4.69
CA ALA A 148 -17.31 18.25 -5.89
C ALA A 148 -16.98 19.74 -5.95
N ALA A 149 -16.46 20.20 -7.08
CA ALA A 149 -16.24 21.63 -7.29
C ALA A 149 -17.58 22.31 -7.04
N THR A 150 -17.66 23.13 -6.00
CA THR A 150 -18.80 24.02 -5.82
C THR A 150 -18.78 24.94 -7.03
N ASP A 151 -19.80 24.80 -7.89
CA ASP A 151 -20.08 25.77 -8.93
C ASP A 151 -20.20 27.13 -8.26
N HIS A 152 -19.15 27.94 -8.37
CA HIS A 152 -19.22 29.35 -8.08
C HIS A 152 -20.02 29.97 -9.22
N VAL A 153 -21.34 30.08 -9.00
CA VAL A 153 -22.23 30.97 -9.74
C VAL A 153 -21.89 32.42 -9.37
#